data_AF-A0A1H7IEY0-F1
#
_entry.id   AF-A0A1H7IEY0-F1
#
_cell.length_a   1.000
_cell.length_b   1.000
_cell.length_c   1.000
_cell.angle_alpha   90.00
_cell.angle_beta   90.00
_cell.angle_gamma   90.00
#
_symmetry.space_group_name_H-M   'P 1'
#
loop_
_entity.id
_entity.type
_entity.pdbx_description
1 polymer ?
#
loop_
_entity_poly.entity_id
_entity_poly.type
_entity_poly.pdbx_seq_one_letter_code
_entity_poly.pdbx_strand_id
1 'polypeptide(L)'
;MDALFEQIAAWEDDYIIAAVHYYEEWVYSTNIGKTRFDGVLWDDVTPRNSLVEVFDRVAQTFTERGIGVVVGEYGLLGYDKSDTTNQLGETLKYIEFINHYAREKGLALMLWDNGQHLNRHNYSWNTPRFGEMIEQSMDSRSAYSKGLDTYYIHTDEMGEAITIPLLLNDLKLGSLFLEDRKLTVEEEYTYKDETVSLTGSLFEKKTEKSRPTIGETVPLRLQFSDGADWEMKVIYVEDPVLKEASGLTGRPFLIPTDFNGHHIDHVQSRDEQGTSVLTHDWWHFLEYAFEFTPLYDEEKIQLSSDYTALLEEGTYELIYTLFNGEEYGYRLIVEGGRIQGIGSQEEEGNQYEAAQGALKRGTKEQSSSKTLWLLAIIGVLLVAIGIGYEIVQGRQERK
;
A
#
# COMPACT_ATOMS: atom_id res chain seq x y z
N MET A 1 -11.81 -25.25 -14.93
CA MET A 1 -12.16 -24.74 -16.28
C MET A 1 -12.42 -25.88 -17.23
N ASP A 2 -11.56 -26.90 -17.29
CA ASP A 2 -11.73 -28.09 -18.17
C ASP A 2 -13.10 -28.77 -18.04
N ALA A 3 -13.56 -29.05 -16.82
CA ALA A 3 -14.87 -29.67 -16.61
C ALA A 3 -16.04 -28.82 -17.18
N LEU A 4 -15.95 -27.49 -17.09
CA LEU A 4 -16.96 -26.59 -17.68
C LEU A 4 -16.88 -26.62 -19.21
N PHE A 5 -15.67 -26.63 -19.78
CA PHE A 5 -15.47 -26.77 -21.23
C PHE A 5 -16.05 -28.08 -21.76
N GLU A 6 -15.75 -29.21 -21.11
CA GLU A 6 -16.27 -30.53 -21.49
C GLU A 6 -17.79 -30.56 -21.43
N GLN A 7 -18.38 -29.95 -20.41
CA GLN A 7 -19.83 -29.83 -20.27
C GLN A 7 -20.45 -29.00 -21.40
N ILE A 8 -19.87 -27.84 -21.74
CA ILE A 8 -20.33 -27.00 -22.85
C ILE A 8 -20.24 -27.76 -24.17
N ALA A 9 -19.10 -28.42 -24.43
CA ALA A 9 -18.89 -29.20 -25.65
C ALA A 9 -19.90 -30.35 -25.80
N ALA A 10 -20.28 -30.99 -24.69
CA ALA A 10 -21.26 -32.08 -24.68
C ALA A 10 -22.70 -31.65 -25.00
N TRP A 11 -23.03 -30.36 -24.89
CA TRP A 11 -24.35 -29.85 -25.25
C TRP A 11 -24.57 -29.70 -26.75
N GLU A 12 -23.49 -29.64 -27.55
CA GLU A 12 -23.55 -29.43 -29.00
C GLU A 12 -24.46 -28.26 -29.39
N ASP A 13 -24.42 -27.17 -28.62
CA ASP A 13 -25.24 -25.96 -28.78
C ASP A 13 -24.36 -24.73 -29.10
N ASP A 14 -24.61 -24.09 -30.24
CA ASP A 14 -23.86 -22.92 -30.73
C ASP A 14 -24.18 -21.62 -29.95
N TYR A 15 -25.18 -21.62 -29.06
CA TYR A 15 -25.66 -20.42 -28.36
C TYR A 15 -25.33 -20.42 -26.85
N ILE A 16 -24.19 -21.01 -26.48
CA ILE A 16 -23.70 -21.05 -25.10
C ILE A 16 -22.56 -20.06 -24.88
N ILE A 17 -22.61 -19.40 -23.72
CA ILE A 17 -21.57 -18.48 -23.23
C ILE A 17 -21.04 -19.06 -21.91
N ALA A 18 -19.72 -19.09 -21.74
CA ALA A 18 -19.11 -19.42 -20.46
C ALA A 18 -19.09 -18.18 -19.55
N ALA A 19 -19.34 -18.39 -18.25
CA ALA A 19 -19.28 -17.32 -17.26
C ALA A 19 -18.30 -17.66 -16.13
N VAL A 20 -17.49 -16.66 -15.75
CA VAL A 20 -16.57 -16.71 -14.60
C VAL A 20 -16.69 -15.41 -13.80
N HIS A 21 -16.34 -15.42 -12.52
CA HIS A 21 -16.24 -14.21 -11.69
C HIS A 21 -14.78 -14.01 -11.30
N TYR A 22 -14.36 -12.75 -11.15
CA TYR A 22 -12.97 -12.43 -10.82
C TYR A 22 -12.85 -11.22 -9.91
N TYR A 23 -12.38 -11.43 -8.68
CA TYR A 23 -12.21 -10.37 -7.69
C TYR A 23 -10.74 -10.17 -7.29
N GLU A 24 -9.82 -10.49 -8.19
CA GLU A 24 -8.38 -10.40 -8.00
C GLU A 24 -7.81 -11.41 -6.98
N GLU A 25 -6.48 -11.46 -6.85
CA GLU A 25 -5.78 -12.25 -5.84
C GLU A 25 -6.24 -11.83 -4.43
N TRP A 26 -6.51 -12.81 -3.57
CA TRP A 26 -7.20 -12.64 -2.29
C TRP A 26 -6.48 -11.70 -1.33
N VAL A 27 -5.15 -11.78 -1.25
CA VAL A 27 -4.31 -11.01 -0.34
C VAL A 27 -4.38 -9.52 -0.64
N TYR A 28 -4.36 -9.16 -1.92
CA TYR A 28 -4.52 -7.78 -2.37
C TYR A 28 -5.99 -7.32 -2.31
N SER A 29 -6.90 -8.13 -2.83
CA SER A 29 -8.30 -7.75 -2.99
C SER A 29 -9.03 -7.57 -1.66
N THR A 30 -8.63 -8.30 -0.62
CA THR A 30 -9.21 -8.21 0.73
C THR A 30 -8.48 -7.19 1.61
N ASN A 31 -7.33 -6.68 1.13
CA ASN A 31 -6.35 -5.90 1.86
C ASN A 31 -5.97 -6.53 3.22
N ILE A 32 -5.17 -7.59 3.16
CA ILE A 32 -4.43 -8.12 4.31
C ILE A 32 -2.98 -7.64 4.25
N GLY A 33 -2.80 -6.32 4.18
CA GLY A 33 -1.49 -5.66 4.20
C GLY A 33 -0.71 -5.68 2.89
N LYS A 34 -1.32 -6.15 1.78
CA LYS A 34 -0.80 -5.94 0.43
C LYS A 34 -1.72 -4.98 -0.30
N THR A 35 -1.28 -3.75 -0.43
CA THR A 35 -2.12 -2.63 -0.85
C THR A 35 -1.80 -2.12 -2.25
N ARG A 36 -0.69 -2.55 -2.86
CA ARG A 36 -0.23 -2.09 -4.18
C ARG A 36 -0.59 -3.08 -5.28
N PHE A 37 -1.15 -2.60 -6.39
CA PHE A 37 -1.55 -3.44 -7.52
C PHE A 37 -0.36 -4.08 -8.25
N ASP A 38 0.77 -3.38 -8.27
CA ASP A 38 2.05 -3.85 -8.82
C ASP A 38 2.99 -4.36 -7.72
N GLY A 39 2.53 -4.43 -6.47
CA GLY A 39 3.32 -4.88 -5.33
C GLY A 39 3.51 -6.39 -5.32
N VAL A 40 4.68 -6.83 -4.88
CA VAL A 40 4.96 -8.26 -4.67
C VAL A 40 4.14 -8.78 -3.49
N LEU A 41 3.35 -9.81 -3.74
CA LEU A 41 2.59 -10.53 -2.72
C LEU A 41 3.51 -11.53 -2.02
N TRP A 42 4.14 -12.42 -2.79
CA TRP A 42 5.20 -13.35 -2.43
C TRP A 42 6.00 -13.72 -3.69
N ASP A 43 7.27 -14.07 -3.53
CA ASP A 43 8.19 -14.39 -4.65
C ASP A 43 8.14 -13.34 -5.78
N ASP A 44 7.66 -13.72 -6.96
CA ASP A 44 7.44 -12.86 -8.14
C ASP A 44 5.95 -12.63 -8.47
N VAL A 45 5.05 -13.07 -7.59
CA VAL A 45 3.61 -12.92 -7.75
C VAL A 45 3.19 -11.49 -7.40
N THR A 46 2.43 -10.89 -8.31
CA THR A 46 1.78 -9.58 -8.14
C THR A 46 0.31 -9.70 -8.53
N PRO A 47 -0.57 -8.83 -8.03
CA PRO A 47 -1.97 -8.81 -8.46
C PRO A 47 -2.10 -8.71 -9.99
N ARG A 48 -1.28 -7.86 -10.63
CA ARG A 48 -1.24 -7.77 -12.10
C ARG A 48 -0.99 -9.12 -12.77
N ASN A 49 0.03 -9.85 -12.33
CA ASN A 49 0.38 -11.12 -12.95
C ASN A 49 -0.64 -12.22 -12.64
N SER A 50 -1.24 -12.21 -11.44
CA SER A 50 -2.35 -13.10 -11.09
C SER A 50 -3.54 -12.92 -12.04
N LEU A 51 -3.90 -11.67 -12.36
CA LEU A 51 -4.92 -11.36 -13.37
C LEU A 51 -4.54 -11.91 -14.74
N VAL A 52 -3.33 -11.60 -15.21
CA VAL A 52 -2.82 -12.06 -16.51
C VAL A 52 -2.93 -13.57 -16.64
N GLU A 53 -2.47 -14.31 -15.62
CA GLU A 53 -2.51 -15.76 -15.61
C GLU A 53 -3.92 -16.33 -15.64
N VAL A 54 -4.85 -15.77 -14.87
CA VAL A 54 -6.24 -16.23 -14.83
C VAL A 54 -6.92 -15.98 -16.18
N PHE A 55 -6.77 -14.77 -16.73
CA PHE A 55 -7.42 -14.38 -17.98
C PHE A 55 -6.83 -15.13 -19.18
N ASP A 56 -5.53 -15.42 -19.18
CA ASP A 56 -4.91 -16.29 -20.18
C ASP A 56 -5.50 -17.69 -20.18
N ARG A 57 -5.66 -18.30 -19.00
CA ARG A 57 -6.26 -19.64 -18.89
C ARG A 57 -7.73 -19.65 -19.33
N VAL A 58 -8.49 -18.61 -18.98
CA VAL A 58 -9.88 -18.44 -19.43
C VAL A 58 -9.94 -18.32 -20.96
N ALA A 59 -9.10 -17.48 -21.55
CA ALA A 59 -9.05 -17.28 -23.00
C ALA A 59 -8.66 -18.57 -23.74
N GLN A 60 -7.57 -19.23 -23.33
CA GLN A 60 -7.09 -20.48 -23.92
C GLN A 60 -8.10 -21.64 -23.81
N THR A 61 -8.92 -21.63 -22.77
CA THR A 61 -9.95 -22.66 -22.57
C THR A 61 -11.22 -22.37 -23.38
N PHE A 62 -11.61 -21.10 -23.53
CA PHE A 62 -12.90 -20.72 -24.09
C PHE A 62 -12.81 -19.84 -25.35
N THR A 63 -12.36 -18.58 -25.24
CA THR A 63 -12.44 -17.61 -26.36
C THR A 63 -11.60 -18.04 -27.56
N GLU A 64 -10.40 -18.57 -27.34
CA GLU A 64 -9.53 -19.09 -28.40
C GLU A 64 -10.10 -20.35 -29.07
N ARG A 65 -11.10 -20.98 -28.45
CA ARG A 65 -11.82 -22.16 -28.98
C ARG A 65 -13.22 -21.81 -29.49
N GLY A 66 -13.53 -20.52 -29.64
CA GLY A 66 -14.79 -20.05 -30.20
C GLY A 66 -15.98 -19.98 -29.23
N ILE A 67 -15.76 -20.17 -27.93
CA ILE A 67 -16.79 -20.02 -26.89
C ILE A 67 -16.69 -18.60 -26.31
N GLY A 68 -17.76 -17.81 -26.46
CA GLY A 68 -17.84 -16.48 -25.85
C GLY A 68 -17.77 -16.55 -24.33
N VAL A 69 -17.13 -15.55 -23.70
CA VAL A 69 -16.98 -15.48 -22.24
C VAL A 69 -17.50 -14.15 -21.71
N VAL A 70 -18.26 -14.24 -20.62
CA VAL A 70 -18.61 -13.09 -19.78
C VAL A 70 -17.95 -13.27 -18.41
N VAL A 71 -17.16 -12.29 -17.98
CA VAL A 71 -16.78 -12.14 -16.57
C VAL A 71 -17.97 -11.48 -15.88
N GLY A 72 -18.87 -12.32 -15.34
CA GLY A 72 -20.19 -11.91 -14.86
C GLY A 72 -20.15 -11.00 -13.64
N GLU A 73 -19.05 -11.06 -12.89
CA GLU A 73 -18.74 -10.13 -11.81
C GLU A 73 -17.24 -9.88 -11.80
N TYR A 74 -16.87 -8.62 -11.66
CA TYR A 74 -15.53 -8.24 -11.22
C TYR A 74 -15.55 -7.09 -10.22
N GLY A 75 -14.51 -7.04 -9.39
CA GLY A 75 -14.35 -6.05 -8.32
C GLY A 75 -13.12 -6.38 -7.47
N LEU A 76 -13.12 -5.94 -6.22
CA LEU A 76 -12.18 -6.36 -5.17
C LEU A 76 -12.98 -6.87 -3.98
N LEU A 77 -12.64 -8.02 -3.40
CA LEU A 77 -13.40 -8.64 -2.31
C LEU A 77 -13.57 -7.73 -1.08
N GLY A 78 -12.58 -6.88 -0.80
CA GLY A 78 -12.60 -5.92 0.30
C GLY A 78 -13.77 -4.93 0.24
N TYR A 79 -14.33 -4.70 -0.95
CA TYR A 79 -15.43 -3.77 -1.16
C TYR A 79 -16.75 -4.21 -0.53
N ASP A 80 -16.90 -5.49 -0.20
CA ASP A 80 -18.02 -5.97 0.63
C ASP A 80 -17.94 -5.47 2.08
N LYS A 81 -16.74 -5.07 2.55
CA LYS A 81 -16.51 -4.53 3.90
C LYS A 81 -16.48 -3.00 3.90
N SER A 82 -15.74 -2.40 2.96
CA SER A 82 -15.58 -0.95 2.84
C SER A 82 -15.11 -0.55 1.43
N ASP A 83 -15.66 0.53 0.91
CA ASP A 83 -15.27 1.17 -0.36
C ASP A 83 -13.89 1.85 -0.30
N THR A 84 -13.31 2.00 0.89
CA THR A 84 -11.95 2.51 1.10
C THR A 84 -10.95 1.41 1.47
N THR A 85 -11.30 0.13 1.28
CA THR A 85 -10.44 -0.99 1.67
C THR A 85 -9.08 -0.95 0.97
N ASN A 86 -9.05 -0.62 -0.32
CA ASN A 86 -7.81 -0.42 -1.06
C ASN A 86 -7.60 1.07 -1.33
N GLN A 87 -6.33 1.45 -1.43
CA GLN A 87 -5.93 2.81 -1.78
C GLN A 87 -6.46 3.16 -3.18
N LEU A 88 -7.16 4.28 -3.32
CA LEU A 88 -7.92 4.59 -4.54
C LEU A 88 -7.05 4.53 -5.80
N GLY A 89 -5.85 5.12 -5.79
CA GLY A 89 -4.93 5.05 -6.92
C GLY A 89 -4.59 3.61 -7.33
N GLU A 90 -4.37 2.71 -6.38
CA GLU A 90 -4.12 1.29 -6.65
C GLU A 90 -5.36 0.58 -7.22
N THR A 91 -6.55 0.91 -6.72
CA THR A 91 -7.82 0.47 -7.34
C THR A 91 -7.93 0.96 -8.78
N LEU A 92 -7.65 2.25 -9.05
CA LEU A 92 -7.78 2.81 -10.41
C LEU A 92 -6.83 2.11 -11.39
N LYS A 93 -5.60 1.77 -10.98
CA LYS A 93 -4.66 0.97 -11.79
C LYS A 93 -5.21 -0.42 -12.10
N TYR A 94 -5.82 -1.07 -11.11
CA TYR A 94 -6.48 -2.36 -11.31
C TYR A 94 -7.63 -2.26 -12.32
N ILE A 95 -8.53 -1.28 -12.14
CA ILE A 95 -9.67 -1.05 -13.03
C ILE A 95 -9.22 -0.76 -14.47
N GLU A 96 -8.20 0.09 -14.62
CA GLU A 96 -7.61 0.40 -15.92
C GLU A 96 -7.08 -0.88 -16.59
N PHE A 97 -6.31 -1.67 -15.86
CA PHE A 97 -5.64 -2.83 -16.42
C PHE A 97 -6.59 -4.00 -16.70
N ILE A 98 -7.55 -4.31 -15.82
CA ILE A 98 -8.47 -5.43 -16.02
C ILE A 98 -9.33 -5.21 -17.27
N ASN A 99 -9.80 -3.99 -17.50
CA ASN A 99 -10.58 -3.64 -18.68
C ASN A 99 -9.72 -3.75 -19.95
N HIS A 100 -8.49 -3.24 -19.92
CA HIS A 100 -7.56 -3.41 -21.03
C HIS A 100 -7.30 -4.90 -21.33
N TYR A 101 -6.93 -5.68 -20.33
CA TYR A 101 -6.53 -7.08 -20.54
C TYR A 101 -7.72 -7.96 -20.92
N ALA A 102 -8.91 -7.71 -20.38
CA ALA A 102 -10.15 -8.35 -20.82
C ALA A 102 -10.42 -8.13 -22.30
N ARG A 103 -10.27 -6.89 -22.78
CA ARG A 103 -10.46 -6.52 -24.19
C ARG A 103 -9.47 -7.26 -25.10
N GLU A 104 -8.20 -7.31 -24.72
CA GLU A 104 -7.17 -8.07 -25.46
C GLU A 104 -7.51 -9.57 -25.55
N LYS A 105 -8.20 -10.12 -24.54
CA LYS A 105 -8.59 -11.54 -24.47
C LYS A 105 -10.00 -11.84 -25.00
N GLY A 106 -10.73 -10.82 -25.44
CA GLY A 106 -12.10 -10.95 -25.93
C GLY A 106 -13.11 -11.34 -24.83
N LEU A 107 -12.88 -10.88 -23.60
CA LEU A 107 -13.73 -11.14 -22.44
C LEU A 107 -14.65 -9.94 -22.19
N ALA A 108 -15.96 -10.17 -22.09
CA ALA A 108 -16.91 -9.13 -21.70
C ALA A 108 -16.95 -8.99 -20.18
N LEU A 109 -16.76 -7.80 -19.63
CA LEU A 109 -16.77 -7.56 -18.18
C LEU A 109 -18.11 -6.98 -17.71
N MET A 110 -18.57 -7.41 -16.54
CA MET A 110 -19.71 -6.84 -15.83
C MET A 110 -19.28 -6.45 -14.41
N LEU A 111 -19.23 -5.13 -14.13
CA LEU A 111 -18.84 -4.63 -12.81
C LEU A 111 -19.86 -5.08 -11.77
N TRP A 112 -19.38 -5.61 -10.65
CA TRP A 112 -20.23 -5.85 -9.49
C TRP A 112 -20.52 -4.53 -8.78
N ASP A 113 -21.80 -4.12 -8.76
CA ASP A 113 -22.25 -2.93 -8.03
C ASP A 113 -23.44 -3.26 -7.13
N ASN A 114 -23.15 -3.53 -5.85
CA ASN A 114 -24.14 -3.78 -4.81
C ASN A 114 -24.90 -2.49 -4.38
N GLY A 115 -24.60 -1.34 -4.98
CA GLY A 115 -25.12 0.00 -4.64
C GLY A 115 -24.05 0.94 -4.11
N GLN A 116 -22.83 0.45 -3.87
CA GLN A 116 -21.71 1.25 -3.37
C GLN A 116 -21.04 2.12 -4.45
N HIS A 117 -21.13 1.76 -5.73
CA HIS A 117 -20.46 2.53 -6.80
C HIS A 117 -21.37 3.59 -7.39
N LEU A 118 -22.50 3.20 -8.00
CA LEU A 118 -23.48 4.13 -8.52
C LEU A 118 -24.54 4.44 -7.46
N ASN A 119 -24.67 5.72 -7.12
CA ASN A 119 -25.74 6.17 -6.24
C ASN A 119 -27.10 6.06 -6.95
N ARG A 120 -27.93 5.14 -6.48
CA ARG A 120 -29.23 4.82 -7.10
C ARG A 120 -30.32 5.88 -6.84
N HIS A 121 -30.03 6.94 -6.09
CA HIS A 121 -30.97 8.03 -5.81
C HIS A 121 -30.73 9.27 -6.68
N ASN A 122 -29.46 9.65 -6.90
CA ASN A 122 -29.10 10.83 -7.68
C ASN A 122 -28.48 10.49 -9.04
N TYR A 123 -28.22 9.21 -9.33
CA TYR A 123 -27.65 8.71 -10.58
C TYR A 123 -26.24 9.24 -10.89
N SER A 124 -25.42 9.44 -9.85
CA SER A 124 -24.00 9.77 -9.98
C SER A 124 -23.11 8.70 -9.32
N TRP A 125 -21.87 8.57 -9.78
CA TRP A 125 -20.86 7.78 -9.08
C TRP A 125 -20.60 8.34 -7.68
N ASN A 126 -20.59 7.49 -6.65
CA ASN A 126 -20.20 7.88 -5.29
C ASN A 126 -18.73 8.33 -5.24
N THR A 127 -17.88 7.67 -6.03
CA THR A 127 -16.48 8.05 -6.26
C THR A 127 -16.29 8.44 -7.73
N PRO A 128 -16.36 9.75 -8.07
CA PRO A 128 -16.31 10.20 -9.47
C PRO A 128 -15.10 9.70 -10.26
N ARG A 129 -13.90 9.73 -9.67
CA ARG A 129 -12.66 9.23 -10.30
C ARG A 129 -12.70 7.74 -10.63
N PHE A 130 -13.38 6.94 -9.81
CA PHE A 130 -13.59 5.51 -10.10
C PHE A 130 -14.50 5.34 -11.31
N GLY A 131 -15.62 6.07 -11.35
CA GLY A 131 -16.55 6.06 -12.48
C GLY A 131 -15.91 6.51 -13.79
N GLU A 132 -15.14 7.60 -13.75
CA GLU A 132 -14.38 8.09 -14.91
C GLU A 132 -13.40 7.04 -15.41
N MET A 133 -12.64 6.39 -14.53
CA MET A 133 -11.71 5.34 -14.94
C MET A 133 -12.45 4.14 -15.54
N ILE A 134 -13.59 3.72 -14.99
CA ILE A 134 -14.44 2.67 -15.57
C ILE A 134 -14.87 3.04 -16.98
N GLU A 135 -15.46 4.23 -17.17
CA GLU A 135 -15.97 4.71 -18.45
C GLU A 135 -14.85 4.81 -19.49
N GLN A 136 -13.72 5.42 -19.15
CA GLN A 136 -12.59 5.59 -20.06
C GLN A 136 -11.96 4.24 -20.45
N SER A 137 -11.89 3.30 -19.51
CA SER A 137 -11.26 1.99 -19.75
C SER A 137 -12.07 1.08 -20.67
N MET A 138 -13.35 1.39 -20.90
CA MET A 138 -14.17 0.68 -21.90
C MET A 138 -13.58 0.84 -23.31
N ASP A 139 -13.07 2.02 -23.62
CA ASP A 139 -12.64 2.39 -24.98
C ASP A 139 -11.13 2.47 -25.14
N SER A 140 -10.42 2.98 -24.13
CA SER A 140 -9.00 3.33 -24.24
C SER A 140 -8.19 2.87 -23.02
N ARG A 141 -6.89 3.15 -23.02
CA ARG A 141 -6.03 3.00 -21.84
C ARG A 141 -5.80 4.36 -21.21
N SER A 142 -5.46 4.38 -19.93
CA SER A 142 -5.11 5.62 -19.21
C SER A 142 -3.69 5.52 -18.65
N ALA A 143 -2.97 6.63 -18.65
CA ALA A 143 -1.66 6.71 -18.00
C ALA A 143 -1.82 7.06 -16.52
N TYR A 144 -0.86 6.64 -15.69
CA TYR A 144 -0.91 6.85 -14.24
C TYR A 144 0.47 6.87 -13.60
N SER A 145 0.58 7.30 -12.35
CA SER A 145 1.83 7.17 -11.58
C SER A 145 2.12 5.71 -11.24
N LYS A 146 3.39 5.28 -11.34
CA LYS A 146 3.81 3.94 -10.90
C LYS A 146 3.63 3.79 -9.37
N GLY A 147 3.94 4.85 -8.62
CA GLY A 147 3.65 4.95 -7.19
C GLY A 147 2.19 5.33 -6.91
N LEU A 148 1.89 5.64 -5.65
CA LEU A 148 0.55 6.05 -5.20
C LEU A 148 0.01 7.26 -5.99
N ASP A 149 -1.30 7.47 -5.94
CA ASP A 149 -1.92 8.73 -6.34
C ASP A 149 -1.79 9.82 -5.25
N THR A 150 -0.93 9.62 -4.26
CA THR A 150 -0.77 10.53 -3.13
C THR A 150 0.71 10.67 -2.81
N TYR A 151 1.16 11.90 -2.58
CA TYR A 151 2.50 12.23 -2.10
C TYR A 151 2.39 12.97 -0.77
N TYR A 152 3.18 12.56 0.21
CA TYR A 152 3.19 13.15 1.55
C TYR A 152 4.44 14.03 1.69
N ILE A 153 4.25 15.25 2.18
CA ILE A 153 5.34 16.20 2.44
C ILE A 153 5.38 16.44 3.95
N HIS A 154 6.42 15.96 4.61
CA HIS A 154 6.64 16.32 6.00
C HIS A 154 7.00 17.81 6.09
N THR A 155 6.55 18.51 7.13
CA THR A 155 6.69 19.97 7.19
C THR A 155 8.14 20.48 7.21
N ASP A 156 9.10 19.65 7.61
CA ASP A 156 10.54 19.95 7.56
C ASP A 156 11.20 19.62 6.20
N GLU A 157 10.55 18.83 5.35
CA GLU A 157 10.93 18.51 3.96
C GLU A 157 10.32 19.48 2.94
N MET A 158 9.57 20.48 3.40
CA MET A 158 8.99 21.51 2.54
C MET A 158 10.07 22.18 1.69
N GLY A 159 9.86 22.17 0.38
CA GLY A 159 10.79 22.74 -0.59
C GLY A 159 11.73 21.77 -1.25
N GLU A 160 11.64 20.48 -0.92
CA GLU A 160 12.27 19.43 -1.69
C GLU A 160 11.51 19.15 -2.99
N ALA A 161 12.23 18.72 -4.01
CA ALA A 161 11.65 18.37 -5.30
C ALA A 161 10.90 17.03 -5.19
N ILE A 162 9.72 16.97 -5.83
CA ILE A 162 8.90 15.75 -5.86
C ILE A 162 9.12 15.04 -7.18
N THR A 163 9.31 13.71 -7.14
CA THR A 163 9.45 12.89 -8.34
C THR A 163 8.28 11.92 -8.47
N ILE A 164 7.71 11.82 -9.67
CA ILE A 164 6.54 11.02 -9.97
C ILE A 164 6.86 10.18 -11.22
N PRO A 165 7.27 8.91 -11.04
CA PRO A 165 7.43 7.98 -12.15
C PRO A 165 6.06 7.62 -12.72
N LEU A 166 5.93 7.60 -14.04
CA LEU A 166 4.67 7.33 -14.75
C LEU A 166 4.73 6.01 -15.52
N LEU A 167 3.59 5.32 -15.62
CA LEU A 167 3.31 4.31 -16.63
C LEU A 167 2.43 4.96 -17.70
N LEU A 168 2.94 5.06 -18.92
CA LEU A 168 2.29 5.84 -19.98
C LEU A 168 1.24 5.06 -20.76
N ASN A 169 1.32 3.73 -20.82
CA ASN A 169 0.43 2.90 -21.65
C ASN A 169 0.32 3.43 -23.10
N ASP A 170 1.48 3.73 -23.71
CA ASP A 170 1.65 4.30 -25.05
C ASP A 170 1.10 5.74 -25.26
N LEU A 171 0.70 6.40 -24.18
CA LEU A 171 0.24 7.79 -24.20
C LEU A 171 1.39 8.78 -24.01
N LYS A 172 1.11 10.07 -24.24
CA LYS A 172 2.07 11.16 -24.02
C LYS A 172 1.58 12.08 -22.93
N LEU A 173 2.48 12.44 -22.02
CA LEU A 173 2.20 13.49 -21.04
C LEU A 173 1.94 14.82 -21.75
N GLY A 174 0.84 15.47 -21.41
CA GLY A 174 0.39 16.74 -21.96
C GLY A 174 0.72 17.91 -21.05
N SER A 175 -0.09 18.13 -20.01
CA SER A 175 0.00 19.29 -19.12
C SER A 175 -0.22 18.89 -17.68
N LEU A 176 0.43 19.62 -16.76
CA LEU A 176 0.21 19.46 -15.33
C LEU A 176 -0.53 20.67 -14.78
N PHE A 177 -1.41 20.42 -13.82
CA PHE A 177 -2.15 21.44 -13.09
C PHE A 177 -1.96 21.21 -11.60
N LEU A 178 -1.55 22.24 -10.88
CA LEU A 178 -1.63 22.27 -9.43
C LEU A 178 -2.87 23.10 -9.08
N GLU A 179 -3.82 22.49 -8.40
CA GLU A 179 -5.19 23.00 -8.32
C GLU A 179 -5.74 23.24 -9.74
N ASP A 180 -6.23 24.45 -10.02
CA ASP A 180 -6.72 24.83 -11.35
C ASP A 180 -5.63 25.50 -12.21
N ARG A 181 -4.41 25.64 -11.70
CA ARG A 181 -3.34 26.40 -12.36
C ARG A 181 -2.44 25.48 -13.16
N LYS A 182 -2.36 25.74 -14.46
CA LYS A 182 -1.39 25.08 -15.34
C LYS A 182 0.05 25.40 -14.91
N LEU A 183 0.88 24.36 -14.80
CA LEU A 183 2.30 24.47 -14.49
C LEU A 183 3.15 24.72 -15.74
N THR A 184 4.28 25.37 -15.55
CA THR A 184 5.23 25.75 -16.62
C THR A 184 6.36 24.73 -16.73
N VAL A 185 6.55 24.15 -17.93
CA VAL A 185 7.64 23.20 -18.22
C VAL A 185 9.01 23.89 -18.10
N GLU A 186 10.02 23.18 -17.62
CA GLU A 186 11.39 23.62 -17.35
C GLU A 186 11.54 24.67 -16.22
N GLU A 187 10.46 25.30 -15.79
CA GLU A 187 10.47 26.23 -14.66
C GLU A 187 9.89 25.59 -13.39
N GLU A 188 8.70 25.01 -13.48
CA GLU A 188 7.96 24.46 -12.34
C GLU A 188 8.01 22.94 -12.31
N TYR A 189 8.13 22.30 -13.48
CA TYR A 189 8.37 20.87 -13.59
C TYR A 189 9.20 20.53 -14.83
N THR A 190 9.93 19.42 -14.75
CA THR A 190 10.56 18.77 -15.91
C THR A 190 9.96 17.39 -16.13
N TYR A 191 10.12 16.84 -17.33
CA TYR A 191 9.69 15.50 -17.66
C TYR A 191 10.77 14.79 -18.48
N LYS A 192 11.30 13.70 -17.93
CA LYS A 192 12.37 12.92 -18.56
C LYS A 192 12.27 11.46 -18.12
N ASP A 193 12.54 10.53 -19.03
CA ASP A 193 12.59 9.09 -18.75
C ASP A 193 11.33 8.60 -18.00
N GLU A 194 10.16 9.00 -18.52
CA GLU A 194 8.83 8.72 -17.95
C GLU A 194 8.62 9.21 -16.51
N THR A 195 9.43 10.17 -16.06
CA THR A 195 9.37 10.71 -14.70
C THR A 195 9.13 12.21 -14.74
N VAL A 196 8.10 12.66 -14.02
CA VAL A 196 7.87 14.06 -13.73
C VAL A 196 8.69 14.45 -12.51
N SER A 197 9.40 15.57 -12.59
CA SER A 197 10.08 16.18 -11.44
C SER A 197 9.51 17.58 -11.20
N LEU A 198 8.79 17.76 -10.10
CA LEU A 198 8.24 19.04 -9.67
C LEU A 198 9.28 19.79 -8.84
N THR A 199 9.44 21.08 -9.09
CA THR A 199 10.33 21.91 -8.28
C THR A 199 9.75 22.09 -6.88
N GLY A 200 10.59 21.95 -5.85
CA GLY A 200 10.15 22.08 -4.48
C GLY A 200 9.60 23.46 -4.13
N SER A 201 10.00 24.51 -4.87
CA SER A 201 9.46 25.87 -4.71
C SER A 201 7.94 25.98 -4.88
N LEU A 202 7.30 25.01 -5.55
CA LEU A 202 5.84 24.87 -5.63
C LEU A 202 5.20 24.56 -4.28
N PHE A 203 5.95 23.90 -3.40
CA PHE A 203 5.55 23.43 -2.08
C PHE A 203 6.34 24.13 -0.96
N GLU A 204 7.14 25.16 -1.30
CA GLU A 204 7.88 25.97 -0.33
C GLU A 204 6.98 27.01 0.36
N LYS A 205 7.35 27.28 1.61
CA LYS A 205 6.77 28.36 2.41
C LYS A 205 7.42 29.71 2.06
N LYS A 206 6.62 30.71 1.66
CA LYS A 206 7.09 32.12 1.60
C LYS A 206 6.73 32.95 2.83
N THR A 207 5.67 32.63 3.59
CA THR A 207 5.25 33.40 4.79
C THR A 207 4.55 32.55 5.87
N GLU A 208 4.41 33.09 7.10
CA GLU A 208 3.68 32.44 8.22
C GLU A 208 2.17 32.28 7.95
N LYS A 209 1.56 33.19 7.18
CA LYS A 209 0.13 33.17 6.83
C LYS A 209 -0.21 32.21 5.69
N SER A 210 0.82 31.65 5.04
CA SER A 210 0.70 30.68 3.96
C SER A 210 1.22 29.30 4.40
N ARG A 211 1.22 29.02 5.71
CA ARG A 211 1.51 27.66 6.17
C ARG A 211 0.34 26.76 5.76
N PRO A 212 0.62 25.63 5.11
CA PRO A 212 -0.42 24.65 4.83
C PRO A 212 -0.98 24.15 6.15
N THR A 213 -2.26 23.80 6.13
CA THR A 213 -2.89 23.13 7.26
C THR A 213 -2.46 21.66 7.22
N ILE A 214 -2.08 21.07 8.35
CA ILE A 214 -1.76 19.64 8.39
C ILE A 214 -3.00 18.84 7.96
N GLY A 215 -2.79 17.86 7.08
CA GLY A 215 -3.86 17.10 6.43
C GLY A 215 -4.52 17.84 5.25
N GLU A 216 -4.13 19.07 4.94
CA GLU A 216 -4.58 19.76 3.73
C GLU A 216 -4.09 19.01 2.49
N THR A 217 -5.02 18.78 1.56
CA THR A 217 -4.75 18.13 0.28
C THR A 217 -4.70 19.18 -0.82
N VAL A 218 -3.57 19.26 -1.52
CA VAL A 218 -3.40 20.04 -2.74
C VAL A 218 -3.51 19.11 -3.96
N PRO A 219 -4.55 19.24 -4.79
CA PRO A 219 -4.72 18.39 -5.96
C PRO A 219 -3.67 18.73 -7.04
N LEU A 220 -3.05 17.69 -7.60
CA LEU A 220 -2.12 17.75 -8.72
C LEU A 220 -2.67 16.86 -9.84
N ARG A 221 -3.03 17.44 -10.97
CA ARG A 221 -3.60 16.71 -12.10
C ARG A 221 -2.61 16.62 -13.26
N LEU A 222 -2.41 15.41 -13.76
CA LEU A 222 -1.59 15.10 -14.94
C LEU A 222 -2.53 14.76 -16.10
N GLN A 223 -2.46 15.56 -17.16
CA GLN A 223 -3.22 15.32 -18.39
C GLN A 223 -2.37 14.61 -19.42
N PHE A 224 -2.99 13.72 -20.19
CA PHE A 224 -2.34 12.94 -21.23
C PHE A 224 -2.96 13.18 -22.60
N SER A 225 -2.39 12.57 -23.64
CA SER A 225 -2.89 12.69 -25.01
C SER A 225 -4.25 12.03 -25.25
N ASP A 226 -4.64 11.09 -24.39
CA ASP A 226 -5.91 10.36 -24.39
C ASP A 226 -6.14 9.76 -22.99
N GLY A 227 -7.27 9.08 -22.79
CA GLY A 227 -7.62 8.42 -21.52
C GLY A 227 -8.00 9.38 -20.40
N ALA A 228 -8.18 8.84 -19.20
CA ALA A 228 -8.50 9.62 -18.01
C ALA A 228 -7.30 10.48 -17.56
N ASP A 229 -7.57 11.67 -17.03
CA ASP A 229 -6.56 12.45 -16.31
C ASP A 229 -6.12 11.67 -15.05
N TRP A 230 -4.82 11.71 -14.73
CA TRP A 230 -4.33 11.15 -13.47
C TRP A 230 -4.29 12.23 -12.40
N GLU A 231 -5.22 12.17 -11.46
CA GLU A 231 -5.25 13.06 -10.31
C GLU A 231 -4.44 12.48 -9.14
N MET A 232 -3.54 13.30 -8.61
CA MET A 232 -2.76 13.04 -7.42
C MET A 232 -3.13 14.01 -6.30
N LYS A 233 -2.90 13.58 -5.06
CA LYS A 233 -3.00 14.38 -3.85
C LYS A 233 -1.62 14.68 -3.32
N VAL A 234 -1.32 15.95 -3.03
CA VAL A 234 -0.15 16.32 -2.24
C VAL A 234 -0.66 16.70 -0.84
N ILE A 235 -0.20 15.99 0.19
CA ILE A 235 -0.68 16.17 1.56
C ILE A 235 0.47 16.62 2.45
N TYR A 236 0.26 17.70 3.20
CA TYR A 236 1.21 18.13 4.23
C TYR A 236 0.95 17.38 5.52
N VAL A 237 2.03 16.84 6.09
CA VAL A 237 1.94 15.94 7.25
C VAL A 237 2.91 16.30 8.36
N GLU A 238 2.57 15.83 9.55
CA GLU A 238 3.42 15.78 10.75
C GLU A 238 3.25 14.39 11.38
N ASP A 239 4.19 13.96 12.23
CA ASP A 239 4.13 12.68 12.92
C ASP A 239 2.74 12.42 13.55
N PRO A 240 2.05 11.30 13.26
CA PRO A 240 0.79 10.96 13.90
C PRO A 240 0.99 10.68 15.40
N VAL A 241 -0.06 10.94 16.19
CA VAL A 241 -0.04 10.73 17.65
C VAL A 241 -1.12 9.71 18.03
N LEU A 242 -0.71 8.52 18.46
CA LEU A 242 -1.59 7.48 18.98
C LEU A 242 -1.64 7.60 20.51
N LYS A 243 -2.81 7.94 21.05
CA LYS A 243 -2.99 8.26 22.48
C LYS A 243 -3.33 7.02 23.28
N GLU A 244 -3.07 7.08 24.59
CA GLU A 244 -3.50 6.05 25.54
C GLU A 244 -4.99 5.71 25.42
N ALA A 245 -5.30 4.42 25.54
CA ALA A 245 -6.66 3.90 25.55
C ALA A 245 -6.82 2.73 26.53
N SER A 246 -8.05 2.45 26.94
CA SER A 246 -8.36 1.25 27.72
C SER A 246 -9.64 0.59 27.24
N GLY A 247 -9.69 -0.74 27.35
CA GLY A 247 -10.82 -1.53 26.89
C GLY A 247 -10.79 -2.95 27.45
N LEU A 248 -11.54 -3.85 26.81
CA LEU A 248 -11.70 -5.24 27.22
C LEU A 248 -11.50 -6.15 26.01
N THR A 249 -10.98 -7.35 26.24
CA THR A 249 -10.91 -8.38 25.20
C THR A 249 -12.32 -8.78 24.72
N GLY A 250 -12.43 -9.16 23.44
CA GLY A 250 -13.71 -9.49 22.81
C GLY A 250 -14.68 -8.31 22.64
N ARG A 251 -14.19 -7.07 22.71
CA ARG A 251 -14.94 -5.83 22.46
C ARG A 251 -14.13 -4.93 21.53
N PRO A 252 -14.78 -4.11 20.68
CA PRO A 252 -14.05 -3.12 19.91
C PRO A 252 -13.17 -2.24 20.80
N PHE A 253 -11.90 -2.10 20.45
CA PHE A 253 -10.93 -1.27 21.15
C PHE A 253 -10.63 -0.04 20.28
N LEU A 254 -10.83 1.15 20.84
CA LEU A 254 -10.70 2.41 20.10
C LEU A 254 -9.45 3.15 20.59
N ILE A 255 -8.52 3.40 19.67
CA ILE A 255 -7.30 4.16 19.91
C ILE A 255 -7.53 5.59 19.40
N PRO A 256 -7.68 6.60 20.27
CA PRO A 256 -7.71 7.99 19.82
C PRO A 256 -6.41 8.33 19.11
N THR A 257 -6.49 8.86 17.90
CA THR A 257 -5.35 9.02 17.00
C THR A 257 -5.44 10.35 16.25
N ASP A 258 -4.44 11.20 16.44
CA ASP A 258 -4.24 12.37 15.59
C ASP A 258 -3.44 11.89 14.36
N PHE A 259 -4.12 11.62 13.24
CA PHE A 259 -3.47 11.06 12.05
C PHE A 259 -2.52 12.05 11.36
N ASN A 260 -2.65 13.35 11.63
CA ASN A 260 -1.81 14.42 11.09
C ASN A 260 -1.58 14.33 9.57
N GLY A 261 -2.64 14.00 8.84
CA GLY A 261 -2.68 13.90 7.37
C GLY A 261 -2.20 12.56 6.80
N HIS A 262 -1.64 11.67 7.62
CA HIS A 262 -1.22 10.35 7.17
C HIS A 262 -2.39 9.40 7.01
N HIS A 263 -2.17 8.40 6.16
CA HIS A 263 -3.05 7.25 6.00
C HIS A 263 -2.26 5.98 6.26
N ILE A 264 -2.89 5.02 6.91
CA ILE A 264 -2.31 3.72 7.24
C ILE A 264 -2.32 2.83 5.99
N ASP A 265 -1.15 2.28 5.66
CA ASP A 265 -0.98 1.27 4.63
C ASP A 265 -1.38 -0.11 5.17
N HIS A 266 -0.72 -0.56 6.24
CA HIS A 266 -0.98 -1.85 6.86
C HIS A 266 -0.56 -1.88 8.32
N VAL A 267 -1.03 -2.91 9.03
CA VAL A 267 -0.75 -3.09 10.46
C VAL A 267 -0.24 -4.50 10.72
N GLN A 268 0.81 -4.61 11.51
CA GLN A 268 1.28 -5.87 12.07
C GLN A 268 0.95 -5.93 13.56
N SER A 269 0.68 -7.12 14.07
CA SER A 269 0.43 -7.40 15.48
C SER A 269 1.31 -8.55 15.91
N ARG A 270 2.14 -8.35 16.94
CA ARG A 270 3.11 -9.33 17.42
C ARG A 270 3.05 -9.50 18.93
N ASP A 271 3.20 -10.73 19.41
CA ASP A 271 3.40 -11.00 20.85
C ASP A 271 4.86 -10.71 21.29
N GLU A 272 5.15 -10.90 22.58
CA GLU A 272 6.50 -10.73 23.15
C GLU A 272 7.57 -11.65 22.52
N GLN A 273 7.16 -12.75 21.89
CA GLN A 273 8.05 -13.67 21.18
C GLN A 273 8.27 -13.25 19.72
N GLY A 274 7.59 -12.20 19.25
CA GLY A 274 7.62 -11.73 17.87
C GLY A 274 6.70 -12.51 16.94
N THR A 275 5.85 -13.40 17.47
CA THR A 275 4.90 -14.19 16.69
C THR A 275 3.73 -13.32 16.29
N SER A 276 3.28 -13.43 15.04
CA SER A 276 2.12 -12.70 14.54
C SER A 276 0.84 -13.17 15.25
N VAL A 277 0.05 -12.22 15.77
CA VAL A 277 -1.26 -12.48 16.41
C VAL A 277 -2.35 -11.82 15.57
N LEU A 278 -3.08 -12.65 14.82
CA LEU A 278 -4.17 -12.25 13.93
C LEU A 278 -5.02 -13.47 13.55
N THR A 279 -6.12 -13.24 12.84
CA THR A 279 -7.12 -14.25 12.48
C THR A 279 -6.54 -15.29 11.50
N HIS A 280 -5.63 -14.86 10.62
CA HIS A 280 -4.96 -15.69 9.62
C HIS A 280 -3.56 -16.12 10.09
N ASP A 281 -3.46 -17.29 10.74
CA ASP A 281 -2.21 -17.78 11.39
C ASP A 281 -1.02 -18.04 10.44
N TRP A 282 -1.26 -18.10 9.14
CA TRP A 282 -0.25 -18.25 8.09
C TRP A 282 0.27 -16.91 7.55
N TRP A 283 -0.21 -15.79 8.09
CA TRP A 283 0.03 -14.44 7.57
C TRP A 283 0.64 -13.50 8.63
N HIS A 284 0.91 -12.25 8.24
CA HIS A 284 1.67 -11.29 9.07
C HIS A 284 1.02 -9.92 9.24
N PHE A 285 -0.05 -9.63 8.50
CA PHE A 285 -0.71 -8.33 8.50
C PHE A 285 -2.19 -8.48 8.88
N LEU A 286 -2.69 -7.54 9.67
CA LEU A 286 -4.10 -7.46 9.99
C LEU A 286 -4.93 -7.18 8.74
N GLU A 287 -6.13 -7.75 8.70
CA GLU A 287 -7.10 -7.52 7.63
C GLU A 287 -7.82 -6.17 7.79
N TYR A 288 -7.73 -5.32 6.77
CA TYR A 288 -8.41 -4.02 6.75
C TYR A 288 -9.93 -4.22 6.76
N ALA A 289 -10.63 -3.38 7.54
CA ALA A 289 -12.07 -3.39 7.77
C ALA A 289 -12.63 -4.67 8.43
N PHE A 290 -11.77 -5.63 8.80
CA PHE A 290 -12.15 -6.84 9.54
C PHE A 290 -11.47 -6.91 10.91
N GLU A 291 -10.15 -6.72 10.97
CA GLU A 291 -9.39 -6.72 12.23
C GLU A 291 -9.07 -5.31 12.72
N PHE A 292 -8.81 -4.39 11.79
CA PHE A 292 -8.60 -2.98 12.11
C PHE A 292 -9.31 -2.05 11.11
N THR A 293 -9.66 -0.85 11.54
CA THR A 293 -10.25 0.19 10.69
C THR A 293 -9.83 1.57 11.16
N PRO A 294 -9.10 2.36 10.35
CA PRO A 294 -8.92 3.77 10.61
C PRO A 294 -10.23 4.52 10.36
N LEU A 295 -10.70 5.25 11.37
CA LEU A 295 -11.86 6.13 11.32
C LEU A 295 -11.35 7.57 11.28
N TYR A 296 -10.89 8.02 10.10
CA TYR A 296 -10.24 9.32 9.93
C TYR A 296 -11.12 10.49 10.38
N ASP A 297 -12.42 10.47 10.07
CA ASP A 297 -13.38 11.53 10.48
C ASP A 297 -13.64 11.55 11.99
N GLU A 298 -13.34 10.47 12.69
CA GLU A 298 -13.50 10.35 14.15
C GLU A 298 -12.17 10.46 14.91
N GLU A 299 -11.04 10.60 14.20
CA GLU A 299 -9.69 10.62 14.77
C GLU A 299 -9.43 9.39 15.68
N LYS A 300 -9.78 8.20 15.16
CA LYS A 300 -9.60 6.93 15.88
C LYS A 300 -9.11 5.83 14.97
N ILE A 301 -8.39 4.88 15.55
CA ILE A 301 -8.21 3.54 14.98
C ILE A 301 -9.05 2.57 15.80
N GLN A 302 -9.94 1.83 15.13
CA GLN A 302 -10.69 0.76 15.75
C GLN A 302 -10.00 -0.59 15.51
N LEU A 303 -9.74 -1.33 16.58
CA LEU A 303 -9.46 -2.77 16.52
C LEU A 303 -10.76 -3.52 16.79
N SER A 304 -11.06 -4.54 15.99
CA SER A 304 -12.35 -5.23 16.04
C SER A 304 -12.47 -6.12 17.29
N SER A 305 -13.71 -6.53 17.60
CA SER A 305 -13.94 -7.53 18.63
C SER A 305 -13.33 -8.89 18.29
N ASP A 306 -13.27 -9.23 17.00
CA ASP A 306 -12.73 -10.51 16.54
C ASP A 306 -11.21 -10.55 16.77
N TYR A 307 -10.50 -9.47 16.42
CA TYR A 307 -9.08 -9.33 16.73
C TYR A 307 -8.82 -9.32 18.25
N THR A 308 -9.53 -8.46 19.01
CA THR A 308 -9.29 -8.34 20.46
C THR A 308 -9.69 -9.58 21.26
N ALA A 309 -10.50 -10.49 20.69
CA ALA A 309 -10.81 -11.78 21.30
C ALA A 309 -9.64 -12.78 21.21
N LEU A 310 -8.67 -12.55 20.32
CA LEU A 310 -7.45 -13.38 20.19
C LEU A 310 -6.41 -13.04 21.27
N LEU A 311 -6.55 -11.90 21.94
CA LEU A 311 -5.55 -11.42 22.89
C LEU A 311 -5.72 -12.13 24.24
N GLU A 312 -4.68 -12.83 24.66
CA GLU A 312 -4.54 -13.46 25.98
C GLU A 312 -3.74 -12.54 26.92
N GLU A 313 -3.52 -12.98 28.17
CA GLU A 313 -2.69 -12.24 29.13
C GLU A 313 -1.27 -12.06 28.58
N GLY A 314 -0.80 -10.81 28.48
CA GLY A 314 0.52 -10.51 27.93
C GLY A 314 0.63 -9.13 27.29
N THR A 315 1.77 -8.91 26.63
CA THR A 315 2.07 -7.67 25.90
C THR A 315 2.09 -7.93 24.40
N TYR A 316 1.52 -7.01 23.63
CA TYR A 316 1.52 -7.04 22.17
C TYR A 316 2.04 -5.73 21.60
N GLU A 317 2.77 -5.82 20.50
CA GLU A 317 3.22 -4.70 19.70
C GLU A 317 2.40 -4.62 18.41
N LEU A 318 1.73 -3.48 18.22
CA LEU A 318 1.15 -3.09 16.94
C LEU A 318 2.12 -2.17 16.22
N ILE A 319 2.41 -2.49 14.96
CA ILE A 319 3.26 -1.67 14.08
C ILE A 319 2.36 -1.15 12.97
N TYR A 320 2.13 0.15 12.96
CA TYR A 320 1.36 0.86 11.94
C TYR A 320 2.30 1.40 10.89
N THR A 321 2.28 0.79 9.70
CA THR A 321 3.02 1.29 8.54
C THR A 321 2.12 2.24 7.76
N LEU A 322 2.63 3.44 7.47
CA LEU A 322 1.93 4.48 6.73
C LEU A 322 2.24 4.41 5.23
N PHE A 323 1.41 5.04 4.40
CA PHE A 323 1.61 5.02 2.95
C PHE A 323 2.89 5.74 2.47
N ASN A 324 3.47 6.64 3.28
CA ASN A 324 4.79 7.23 3.03
C ASN A 324 5.96 6.31 3.47
N GLY A 325 5.67 5.18 4.10
CA GLY A 325 6.65 4.17 4.51
C GLY A 325 7.15 4.31 5.95
N GLU A 326 6.71 5.33 6.70
CA GLU A 326 7.02 5.44 8.13
C GLU A 326 6.26 4.41 8.96
N GLU A 327 6.83 4.04 10.10
CA GLU A 327 6.27 3.07 11.02
C GLU A 327 6.08 3.67 12.41
N TYR A 328 4.92 3.43 13.03
CA TYR A 328 4.60 3.89 14.38
C TYR A 328 4.16 2.72 15.26
N GLY A 329 4.80 2.58 16.41
CA GLY A 329 4.51 1.52 17.37
C GLY A 329 3.41 1.89 18.36
N TYR A 330 2.58 0.91 18.72
CA TYR A 330 1.58 1.01 19.78
C TYR A 330 1.56 -0.28 20.59
N ARG A 331 1.65 -0.18 21.91
CA ARG A 331 1.69 -1.35 22.80
C ARG A 331 0.31 -1.61 23.37
N LEU A 332 -0.10 -2.88 23.36
CA LEU A 332 -1.24 -3.37 24.13
C LEU A 332 -0.74 -4.22 25.30
N ILE A 333 -1.26 -3.97 26.49
CA ILE A 333 -1.01 -4.76 27.70
C ILE A 333 -2.35 -5.36 28.13
N VAL A 334 -2.42 -6.68 28.24
CA VAL A 334 -3.63 -7.41 28.58
C VAL A 334 -3.48 -8.05 29.95
N GLU A 335 -4.30 -7.60 30.90
CA GLU A 335 -4.33 -8.09 32.27
C GLU A 335 -5.76 -8.30 32.78
N GLY A 336 -6.09 -9.52 33.22
CA GLY A 336 -7.43 -9.90 33.67
C GLY A 336 -8.53 -9.64 32.64
N GLY A 337 -8.22 -9.81 31.34
CA GLY A 337 -9.11 -9.48 30.21
C GLY A 337 -9.33 -7.99 29.96
N ARG A 338 -8.56 -7.10 30.61
CA ARG A 338 -8.53 -5.66 30.33
C ARG A 338 -7.37 -5.35 29.42
N ILE A 339 -7.59 -4.50 28.41
CA ILE A 339 -6.56 -4.02 27.50
C ILE A 339 -6.20 -2.60 27.91
N GLN A 340 -4.92 -2.32 28.10
CA GLN A 340 -4.35 -0.97 28.17
C GLN A 340 -3.48 -0.74 26.93
N GLY A 341 -3.74 0.34 26.20
CA GLY A 341 -2.99 0.73 25.02
C GLY A 341 -2.14 1.96 25.28
N ILE A 342 -0.90 1.98 24.79
CA ILE A 342 0.06 3.07 24.99
C ILE A 342 0.83 3.31 23.68
N GLY A 343 0.88 4.57 23.22
CA GLY A 343 1.66 4.95 22.04
C GLY A 343 3.16 5.03 22.34
N SER A 344 3.99 4.63 21.37
CA SER A 344 5.45 4.69 21.48
C SER A 344 6.00 6.10 21.78
N GLN A 345 5.36 7.15 21.25
CA GLN A 345 5.75 8.55 21.50
C GLN A 345 5.56 8.98 22.96
N GLU A 346 4.62 8.39 23.70
CA GLU A 346 4.37 8.72 25.11
C GLU A 346 5.35 7.99 26.06
N GLU A 347 5.97 6.89 25.63
CA GLU A 347 7.02 6.22 26.41
C GLU A 347 8.29 7.03 26.50
N GLU A 348 8.65 7.76 25.45
CA GLU A 348 9.74 8.72 25.51
C GLU A 348 9.43 9.84 26.52
N GLY A 349 8.17 10.26 26.66
CA GLY A 349 7.75 11.21 27.70
C GLY A 349 8.06 10.78 29.14
N ASN A 350 8.23 9.48 29.41
CA ASN A 350 8.48 8.92 30.74
C ASN A 350 9.95 8.51 31.00
N GLN A 351 10.87 8.72 30.04
CA GLN A 351 12.32 8.52 30.24
C GLN A 351 13.18 9.79 30.07
N TYR A 352 12.58 10.96 29.85
CA TYR A 352 13.30 12.20 29.57
C TYR A 352 13.74 13.05 30.79
N GLU A 353 13.57 12.60 32.04
CA GLU A 353 14.22 13.24 33.21
C GLU A 353 15.56 12.60 33.63
N ALA A 354 15.93 11.42 33.12
CA ALA A 354 17.19 10.75 33.52
C ALA A 354 18.35 10.92 32.52
N ALA A 355 18.09 11.18 31.24
CA ALA A 355 19.13 11.14 30.20
C ALA A 355 19.80 12.50 29.87
N GLN A 356 19.19 13.64 30.21
CA GLN A 356 19.76 14.96 29.89
C GLN A 356 20.88 15.45 30.85
N GLY A 357 21.14 14.74 31.95
CA GLY A 357 22.24 15.05 32.87
C GLY A 357 23.63 14.55 32.42
N ALA A 358 23.69 13.54 31.55
CA ALA A 358 24.93 12.82 31.24
C ALA A 358 25.58 13.18 29.89
N LEU A 359 24.80 13.64 28.90
CA LEU A 359 25.31 13.90 27.54
C LEU A 359 25.87 15.31 27.31
N LYS A 360 25.67 16.26 28.23
CA LYS A 360 26.27 17.62 28.15
C LYS A 360 27.75 17.72 28.57
N ARG A 361 28.40 16.62 28.98
CA ARG A 361 29.85 16.61 29.32
C ARG A 361 30.75 15.87 28.33
N GLY A 362 30.20 15.16 27.33
CA GLY A 362 30.99 14.26 26.48
C GLY A 362 31.39 14.80 25.10
N THR A 363 30.75 15.83 24.57
CA THR A 363 30.85 16.16 23.13
C THR A 363 31.77 17.31 22.77
N LYS A 364 32.64 17.77 23.68
CA LYS A 364 33.64 18.82 23.37
C LYS A 364 35.00 18.31 22.86
N GLU A 365 35.23 16.99 22.84
CA GLU A 365 36.47 16.40 22.32
C GLU A 365 36.15 15.20 21.43
N GLN A 366 35.85 15.44 20.16
CA GLN A 366 36.24 14.58 19.03
C GLN A 366 35.67 15.13 17.71
N SER A 367 36.30 16.21 17.24
CA SER A 367 36.22 16.64 15.84
C SER A 367 37.66 16.73 15.32
N SER A 368 38.25 15.57 15.01
CA SER A 368 39.30 15.42 13.99
C SER A 368 39.70 13.95 13.82
N SER A 369 39.32 13.35 12.69
CA SER A 369 40.15 12.45 11.84
C SER A 369 39.30 11.45 11.08
N LYS A 370 38.78 11.88 9.92
CA LYS A 370 38.34 10.97 8.86
C LYS A 370 39.57 10.50 8.08
N THR A 371 40.33 9.52 8.59
CA THR A 371 41.38 8.82 7.80
C THR A 371 41.76 7.41 8.29
N LEU A 372 41.00 6.77 9.21
CA LEU A 372 41.40 5.46 9.75
C LEU A 372 40.50 4.26 9.42
N TRP A 373 39.42 4.44 8.65
CA TRP A 373 38.46 3.36 8.41
C TRP A 373 38.76 2.43 7.23
N LEU A 374 39.85 2.63 6.48
CA LEU A 374 40.20 1.77 5.34
C LEU A 374 41.23 0.66 5.65
N LEU A 375 41.79 0.60 6.87
CA LEU A 375 42.78 -0.43 7.25
C LEU A 375 42.20 -1.56 8.13
N ALA A 376 40.97 -1.42 8.64
CA ALA A 376 40.34 -2.42 9.50
C ALA A 376 39.68 -3.59 8.73
N ILE A 377 39.37 -3.42 7.44
CA ILE A 377 38.68 -4.43 6.63
C ILE A 377 39.65 -5.45 5.97
N ILE A 378 40.93 -5.11 5.84
CA ILE A 378 41.95 -6.03 5.29
C ILE A 378 42.50 -6.99 6.38
N GLY A 379 42.37 -6.64 7.66
CA GLY A 379 42.88 -7.45 8.78
C GLY A 379 42.02 -8.65 9.19
N VAL A 380 40.72 -8.64 8.87
CA VAL A 380 39.78 -9.70 9.31
C VAL A 380 39.65 -10.84 8.29
N LEU A 381 39.98 -10.61 7.02
CA LEU A 381 39.95 -11.66 5.98
C LEU A 381 41.19 -12.58 5.96
N LEU A 382 42.27 -12.25 6.67
CA LEU A 382 43.50 -13.07 6.70
C LEU A 382 43.57 -14.06 7.88
N VAL A 383 42.61 -14.02 8.82
CA VAL A 383 42.57 -14.95 9.97
C VAL A 383 41.67 -16.17 9.70
N ALA A 384 40.74 -16.08 8.73
CA ALA A 384 39.84 -17.20 8.39
C ALA A 384 40.43 -18.22 7.39
N ILE A 385 41.56 -17.91 6.72
CA ILE A 385 42.20 -18.83 5.75
C ILE A 385 43.32 -19.68 6.41
N GLY A 386 43.72 -19.36 7.65
CA GLY A 386 44.85 -20.00 8.34
C GLY A 386 44.53 -21.20 9.24
N ILE A 387 43.27 -21.57 9.45
CA ILE A 387 42.87 -22.63 10.43
C ILE A 387 42.33 -23.90 9.73
N GLY A 388 42.26 -23.92 8.40
CA GLY A 388 41.72 -25.05 7.62
C GLY A 388 42.74 -26.04 7.05
N TYR A 389 44.04 -25.93 7.35
CA TYR A 389 45.09 -26.69 6.63
C TYR A 389 45.90 -27.71 7.45
N GLU A 390 45.52 -28.02 8.70
CA GLU A 390 46.30 -28.94 9.57
C GLU A 390 45.57 -30.22 10.02
N ILE A 391 44.48 -30.65 9.35
CA ILE A 391 43.78 -31.93 9.68
C ILE A 391 43.58 -32.83 8.45
N VAL A 392 44.49 -32.80 7.46
CA VAL A 392 44.49 -33.81 6.37
C VAL A 392 45.92 -34.22 5.99
N GLN A 393 46.65 -34.84 6.92
CA GLN A 393 47.68 -35.85 6.60
C GLN A 393 47.84 -36.80 7.79
N GLY A 394 47.21 -37.98 7.71
CA GLY A 394 47.43 -39.01 8.72
C GLY A 394 46.38 -40.11 8.75
N ARG A 395 46.19 -40.84 7.63
CA ARG A 395 45.93 -42.30 7.62
C ARG A 395 45.62 -42.77 6.19
N GLN A 396 46.67 -43.24 5.53
CA GLN A 396 46.57 -44.25 4.48
C GLN A 396 47.06 -45.58 5.06
N GLU A 397 46.38 -46.66 4.65
CA GLU A 397 46.70 -48.09 4.76
C GLU A 397 46.55 -48.80 6.14
N ARG A 398 45.66 -49.79 6.24
CA ARG A 398 45.90 -51.21 5.88
C ARG A 398 44.74 -52.13 6.31
N LYS A 399 44.39 -53.00 5.36
CA LYS A 399 43.72 -54.33 5.45
C LYS A 399 42.22 -54.38 5.72
#